data_AF-A0A8C6LSL1-F1
#
_entry.id   AF-A0A8C6LSL1-F1
#
_cell.length_a   1.000
_cell.length_b   1.000
_cell.length_c   1.000
_cell.angle_alpha   90.00
_cell.angle_beta   90.00
_cell.angle_gamma   90.00
#
_symmetry.space_group_name_H-M   'P 1'
#
loop_
_entity.id
_entity.type
_entity.pdbx_description
1 polymer ?
#
loop_
_entity_poly.entity_id
_entity_poly.type
_entity_poly.pdbx_seq_one_letter_code
_entity_poly.pdbx_strand_id
1 'polypeptide(L)'
;MESKREKDQDAECERITAVLLKSRTGEFELESILFLKLRGLGIHDLGCIGECMNLERLDLSGNNITNLASLTSLRLLSVLNLSANRISNVEPLRGCENLQNLNIAGNIISSTDNLHCLVTLRKLENIRLKDNTYNYSNPVCRNASYRATVLEMFPNIKVLDGERVVGRGSDLYQLCKDIDDTIKGESGSYKNGQLVEHPDCKPWVEDSYWEIKRSNNAIIEEAYKQFNDVLHECRLLNNRATHVISQTERSMSLKKQPKQYAL
;
A
#
# COMPACT_ATOMS: atom_id res chain seq x y z
N MET A 1 3.66 33.85 19.79
CA MET A 1 4.03 33.84 18.36
C MET A 1 4.56 32.45 18.02
N GLU A 2 3.68 31.45 17.99
CA GLU A 2 4.09 30.04 17.91
C GLU A 2 3.14 29.20 17.04
N SER A 3 2.46 29.84 16.08
CA SER A 3 1.44 29.20 15.23
C SER A 3 1.83 29.10 13.75
N LYS A 4 3.10 29.34 13.41
CA LYS A 4 3.59 29.31 12.02
C LYS A 4 4.67 28.28 11.72
N ARG A 5 5.10 27.45 12.69
CA ARG A 5 6.15 26.43 12.47
C ARG A 5 5.64 25.00 12.31
N GLU A 6 4.36 24.73 12.58
CA GLU A 6 3.78 23.38 12.46
C GLU A 6 2.97 23.15 11.18
N LYS A 7 2.80 24.17 10.31
CA LYS A 7 2.02 24.04 9.06
C LYS A 7 2.85 23.77 7.80
N ASP A 8 4.17 23.72 7.89
CA ASP A 8 5.07 23.59 6.72
C ASP A 8 5.76 22.21 6.61
N GLN A 9 5.34 21.20 7.39
CA GLN A 9 5.88 19.82 7.28
C GLN A 9 5.02 18.86 6.45
N ASP A 10 3.78 19.24 6.11
CA ASP A 10 2.93 18.48 5.20
C ASP A 10 3.19 18.91 3.74
N ALA A 11 4.43 18.73 3.29
CA ALA A 11 4.69 18.74 1.86
C ALA A 11 3.92 17.56 1.25
N GLU A 12 2.76 17.86 0.65
CA GLU A 12 1.93 16.92 -0.11
C GLU A 12 2.84 16.03 -0.94
N CYS A 13 2.98 14.76 -0.53
CA CYS A 13 3.82 13.82 -1.23
C CYS A 13 3.04 13.30 -2.43
N GLU A 14 2.91 14.17 -3.42
CA GLU A 14 2.12 13.98 -4.62
C GLU A 14 2.62 12.79 -5.48
N ARG A 15 3.95 12.60 -5.51
CA ARG A 15 4.62 11.59 -6.34
C ARG A 15 5.66 10.80 -5.55
N ILE A 16 5.68 9.48 -5.75
CA ILE A 16 6.73 8.61 -5.21
C ILE A 16 8.06 8.86 -5.93
N THR A 17 9.07 9.23 -5.17
CA THR A 17 10.44 9.47 -5.65
C THR A 17 11.43 8.52 -4.97
N ALA A 18 12.57 8.28 -5.59
CA ALA A 18 13.62 7.47 -4.98
C ALA A 18 14.07 8.03 -3.62
N VAL A 19 14.09 9.36 -3.46
CA VAL A 19 14.43 10.02 -2.19
C VAL A 19 13.41 9.71 -1.10
N LEU A 20 12.11 9.73 -1.43
CA LEU A 20 11.05 9.32 -0.50
C LEU A 20 11.24 7.87 -0.08
N LEU A 21 11.43 6.97 -1.06
CA LEU A 21 11.57 5.54 -0.79
C LEU A 21 12.76 5.26 0.13
N LYS A 22 13.94 5.78 -0.21
CA LYS A 22 15.16 5.62 0.59
C LYS A 22 15.06 6.25 1.98
N SER A 23 14.37 7.39 2.11
CA SER A 23 14.18 8.03 3.43
C SER A 23 13.20 7.28 4.32
N ARG A 24 12.21 6.58 3.75
CA ARG A 24 11.24 5.77 4.49
C ARG A 24 11.78 4.40 4.90
N THR A 25 12.59 3.77 4.04
CA THR A 25 13.08 2.40 4.27
C THR A 25 14.48 2.35 4.88
N GLY A 26 15.31 3.38 4.65
CA GLY A 26 16.73 3.37 5.00
C GLY A 26 17.62 2.64 3.98
N GLU A 27 17.02 2.05 2.95
CA GLU A 27 17.73 1.28 1.91
C GLU A 27 18.50 2.18 0.93
N PHE A 28 19.62 1.68 0.41
CA PHE A 28 20.45 2.41 -0.55
C PHE A 28 19.98 2.21 -1.99
N GLU A 29 19.49 1.02 -2.29
CA GLU A 29 19.03 0.59 -3.61
C GLU A 29 17.54 0.24 -3.54
N LEU A 30 16.80 0.57 -4.59
CA LEU A 30 15.36 0.31 -4.65
C LEU A 30 15.06 -1.20 -4.70
N GLU A 31 15.96 -1.98 -5.31
CA GLU A 31 15.86 -3.43 -5.38
C GLU A 31 15.99 -4.12 -4.02
N SER A 32 16.55 -3.46 -3.01
CA SER A 32 16.63 -4.01 -1.65
C SER A 32 15.32 -3.86 -0.86
N ILE A 33 14.35 -3.09 -1.37
CA ILE A 33 13.09 -2.83 -0.67
C ILE A 33 12.13 -4.00 -0.85
N LEU A 34 11.88 -4.73 0.24
CA LEU A 34 10.91 -5.83 0.30
C LEU A 34 9.53 -5.39 0.82
N PHE A 35 9.49 -4.40 1.71
CA PHE A 35 8.28 -3.95 2.38
C PHE A 35 8.19 -2.44 2.35
N LEU A 36 7.02 -1.92 2.01
CA LEU A 36 6.80 -0.48 1.92
C LEU A 36 5.42 -0.09 2.45
N LYS A 37 5.40 0.85 3.39
CA LYS A 37 4.19 1.45 3.95
C LYS A 37 4.17 2.94 3.66
N LEU A 38 3.25 3.37 2.80
CA LEU A 38 3.07 4.75 2.35
C LEU A 38 1.60 5.17 2.51
N ARG A 39 0.98 4.80 3.64
CA ARG A 39 -0.43 5.11 3.95
C ARG A 39 -0.63 6.59 4.22
N GLY A 40 -1.68 7.19 3.66
CA GLY A 40 -2.15 8.52 4.08
C GLY A 40 -1.26 9.70 3.69
N LEU A 41 -0.48 9.60 2.61
CA LEU A 41 0.52 10.62 2.25
C LEU A 41 0.06 11.58 1.13
N GLY A 42 -1.17 11.44 0.64
CA GLY A 42 -1.70 12.25 -0.46
C GLY A 42 -1.11 11.88 -1.83
N ILE A 43 -0.52 10.69 -1.98
CA ILE A 43 0.11 10.25 -3.22
C ILE A 43 -0.92 10.13 -4.32
N HIS A 44 -0.67 10.75 -5.47
CA HIS A 44 -1.48 10.57 -6.69
C HIS A 44 -0.70 9.83 -7.78
N ASP A 45 0.64 9.93 -7.77
CA ASP A 45 1.54 9.37 -8.77
C ASP A 45 2.53 8.38 -8.16
N LEU A 46 2.50 7.15 -8.67
CA LEU A 46 3.32 6.05 -8.19
C LEU A 46 4.79 6.13 -8.62
N GLY A 47 5.14 7.05 -9.53
CA GLY A 47 6.51 7.36 -9.90
C GLY A 47 7.41 6.15 -10.11
N CYS A 48 8.54 6.12 -9.39
CA CYS A 48 9.57 5.08 -9.51
C CYS A 48 9.28 3.80 -8.70
N ILE A 49 8.06 3.59 -8.19
CA ILE A 49 7.78 2.40 -7.37
C ILE A 49 8.04 1.08 -8.13
N GLY A 50 7.85 1.09 -9.45
CA GLY A 50 8.07 -0.07 -10.32
C GLY A 50 9.53 -0.54 -10.40
N GLU A 51 10.48 0.27 -9.92
CA GLU A 51 11.91 -0.08 -9.82
C GLU A 51 12.21 -0.94 -8.57
N CYS A 52 11.28 -1.04 -7.61
CA CYS A 52 11.41 -1.89 -6.43
C CYS A 52 11.11 -3.37 -6.79
N MET A 53 11.92 -3.98 -7.66
CA MET A 53 11.60 -5.27 -8.28
C MET A 53 11.42 -6.43 -7.28
N ASN A 54 12.00 -6.32 -6.08
CA ASN A 54 11.87 -7.32 -5.02
C ASN A 54 10.76 -7.01 -3.99
N LEU A 55 9.91 -6.03 -4.26
CA LEU A 55 8.85 -5.64 -3.34
C LEU A 55 7.82 -6.77 -3.17
N GLU A 56 7.66 -7.25 -1.93
CA GLU A 56 6.75 -8.34 -1.58
C GLU A 56 5.45 -7.84 -0.95
N ARG A 57 5.51 -6.74 -0.18
CA ARG A 57 4.33 -6.16 0.49
C ARG A 57 4.29 -4.65 0.37
N LEU A 58 3.14 -4.13 -0.02
CA LEU A 58 2.94 -2.71 -0.30
C LEU A 58 1.61 -2.22 0.31
N ASP A 59 1.70 -1.22 1.19
CA ASP A 59 0.55 -0.47 1.69
C ASP A 59 0.53 0.95 1.13
N LEU A 60 -0.43 1.22 0.24
CA LEU A 60 -0.72 2.52 -0.37
C LEU A 60 -2.11 3.03 0.02
N SER A 61 -2.68 2.55 1.14
CA SER A 61 -4.03 2.93 1.55
C SER A 61 -4.17 4.41 1.91
N GLY A 62 -5.36 4.98 1.71
CA GLY A 62 -5.66 6.37 2.11
C GLY A 62 -4.90 7.42 1.30
N ASN A 63 -4.67 7.18 0.00
CA ASN A 63 -4.02 8.12 -0.90
C ASN A 63 -5.00 8.60 -1.99
N ASN A 64 -4.49 9.30 -3.00
CA ASN A 64 -5.27 9.88 -4.09
C ASN A 64 -4.97 9.19 -5.44
N ILE A 65 -4.56 7.92 -5.40
CA ILE A 65 -4.08 7.17 -6.57
C ILE A 65 -5.24 6.88 -7.53
N THR A 66 -5.02 7.14 -8.82
CA THR A 66 -5.96 6.82 -9.91
C THR A 66 -5.37 5.84 -10.93
N ASN A 67 -4.04 5.80 -11.07
CA ASN A 67 -3.34 5.00 -12.07
C ASN A 67 -2.33 4.05 -11.40
N LEU A 68 -2.39 2.77 -11.81
CA LEU A 68 -1.56 1.68 -11.27
C LEU A 68 -0.46 1.22 -12.23
N ALA A 69 -0.21 1.92 -13.34
CA ALA A 69 0.73 1.48 -14.39
C ALA A 69 2.12 1.09 -13.85
N SER A 70 2.65 1.85 -12.90
CA SER A 70 3.96 1.58 -12.27
C SER A 70 4.02 0.29 -11.46
N LEU A 71 2.90 -0.35 -11.13
CA LEU A 71 2.88 -1.63 -10.40
C LEU A 71 3.07 -2.85 -11.32
N THR A 72 2.96 -2.67 -12.65
CA THR A 72 2.98 -3.79 -13.61
C THR A 72 4.25 -4.63 -13.56
N SER A 73 5.39 -4.05 -13.17
CA SER A 73 6.68 -4.73 -13.06
C SER A 73 6.90 -5.50 -11.75
N LEU A 74 6.04 -5.32 -10.74
CA LEU A 74 6.23 -5.85 -9.39
C LEU A 74 5.78 -7.32 -9.27
N ARG A 75 6.51 -8.21 -9.95
CA ARG A 75 6.13 -9.62 -10.06
C ARG A 75 6.18 -10.38 -8.74
N LEU A 76 7.01 -9.97 -7.78
CA LEU A 76 7.13 -10.60 -6.46
C LEU A 76 6.09 -10.11 -5.44
N LEU A 77 5.28 -9.11 -5.80
CA LEU A 77 4.29 -8.54 -4.90
C LEU A 77 3.24 -9.57 -4.52
N SER A 78 3.15 -9.87 -3.23
CA SER A 78 2.25 -10.86 -2.66
C SER A 78 1.07 -10.23 -1.90
N VAL A 79 1.28 -9.06 -1.30
CA VAL A 79 0.26 -8.35 -0.52
C VAL A 79 0.20 -6.88 -0.93
N LEU A 80 -0.98 -6.42 -1.33
CA LEU A 80 -1.21 -5.07 -1.81
C LEU A 80 -2.43 -4.42 -1.16
N ASN A 81 -2.20 -3.35 -0.40
CA ASN A 81 -3.25 -2.47 0.08
C ASN A 81 -3.39 -1.25 -0.83
N LEU A 82 -4.57 -1.08 -1.43
CA LEU A 82 -4.96 0.09 -2.20
C LEU A 82 -6.28 0.68 -1.68
N SER A 83 -6.72 0.32 -0.46
CA SER A 83 -7.99 0.79 0.08
C SER A 83 -8.03 2.31 0.22
N ALA A 84 -9.20 2.93 0.08
CA ALA A 84 -9.37 4.39 0.16
C ALA A 84 -8.45 5.15 -0.81
N ASN A 85 -8.64 4.89 -2.10
CA ASN A 85 -8.02 5.60 -3.21
C ASN A 85 -9.10 5.99 -4.23
N ARG A 86 -8.71 6.36 -5.46
CA ARG A 86 -9.62 6.79 -6.54
C ARG A 86 -9.49 5.90 -7.78
N ILE A 87 -9.24 4.61 -7.57
CA ILE A 87 -8.95 3.66 -8.64
C ILE A 87 -10.25 3.19 -9.29
N SER A 88 -10.31 3.23 -10.61
CA SER A 88 -11.40 2.64 -11.42
C SER A 88 -10.90 1.52 -12.34
N ASN A 89 -9.60 1.49 -12.64
CA ASN A 89 -8.98 0.51 -13.53
C ASN A 89 -7.89 -0.26 -12.79
N VAL A 90 -8.03 -1.59 -12.74
CA VAL A 90 -7.07 -2.51 -12.10
C VAL A 90 -6.32 -3.39 -13.11
N GLU A 91 -6.47 -3.14 -14.42
CA GLU A 91 -5.72 -3.84 -15.49
C GLU A 91 -4.20 -3.96 -15.23
N PRO A 92 -3.50 -2.92 -14.73
CA PRO A 92 -2.06 -3.03 -14.48
C PRO A 92 -1.67 -4.11 -13.46
N LEU A 93 -2.59 -4.50 -12.57
CA LEU A 93 -2.32 -5.54 -11.56
C LEU A 93 -2.16 -6.93 -12.15
N ARG A 94 -2.56 -7.17 -13.40
CA ARG A 94 -2.36 -8.45 -14.10
C ARG A 94 -0.88 -8.89 -14.15
N GLY A 95 0.06 -7.94 -14.06
CA GLY A 95 1.51 -8.21 -14.03
C GLY A 95 2.04 -8.65 -12.66
N CYS A 96 1.26 -8.51 -11.59
CA CYS A 96 1.61 -8.92 -10.23
C CYS A 96 1.32 -10.42 -10.03
N GLU A 97 2.00 -11.28 -10.76
CA GLU A 97 1.70 -12.73 -10.86
C GLU A 97 1.71 -13.49 -9.52
N ASN A 98 2.44 -12.98 -8.50
CA ASN A 98 2.50 -13.57 -7.17
C ASN A 98 1.49 -13.02 -6.16
N LEU A 99 0.57 -12.15 -6.60
CA LEU A 99 -0.37 -11.49 -5.71
C LEU A 99 -1.34 -12.50 -5.08
N GLN A 100 -1.38 -12.51 -3.75
CA GLN A 100 -2.20 -13.41 -2.93
C GLN A 100 -3.31 -12.65 -2.20
N ASN A 101 -2.99 -11.44 -1.73
CA ASN A 101 -3.88 -10.63 -0.91
C ASN A 101 -4.02 -9.23 -1.52
N LEU A 102 -5.23 -8.89 -1.93
CA LEU A 102 -5.55 -7.60 -2.53
C LEU A 102 -6.69 -6.92 -1.78
N ASN A 103 -6.44 -5.70 -1.29
CA ASN A 103 -7.49 -4.83 -0.76
C ASN A 103 -7.63 -3.59 -1.63
N ILE A 104 -8.80 -3.45 -2.24
CA ILE A 104 -9.21 -2.35 -3.12
C ILE A 104 -10.50 -1.70 -2.62
N ALA A 105 -10.88 -1.90 -1.35
CA ALA A 105 -12.09 -1.30 -0.78
C ALA A 105 -12.05 0.23 -0.79
N GLY A 106 -13.21 0.87 -1.00
CA GLY A 106 -13.28 2.34 -1.00
C GLY A 106 -12.57 2.96 -2.20
N ASN A 107 -12.74 2.35 -3.37
CA ASN A 107 -12.32 2.88 -4.67
C ASN A 107 -13.57 3.12 -5.55
N ILE A 108 -13.38 3.31 -6.86
CA ILE A 108 -14.42 3.71 -7.81
C ILE A 108 -14.65 2.60 -8.86
N ILE A 109 -14.55 1.34 -8.45
CA ILE A 109 -14.79 0.19 -9.34
C ILE A 109 -16.29 -0.01 -9.51
N SER A 110 -16.77 0.17 -10.75
CA SER A 110 -18.21 0.27 -11.03
C SER A 110 -18.85 -1.02 -11.52
N SER A 111 -18.09 -1.91 -12.17
CA SER A 111 -18.59 -3.18 -12.71
C SER A 111 -17.66 -4.35 -12.36
N THR A 112 -18.21 -5.55 -12.33
CA THR A 112 -17.43 -6.80 -12.26
C THR A 112 -16.53 -6.98 -13.48
N ASP A 113 -16.88 -6.39 -14.63
CA ASP A 113 -16.04 -6.43 -15.84
C ASP A 113 -14.66 -5.81 -15.60
N ASN A 114 -14.57 -4.81 -14.72
CA ASN A 114 -13.30 -4.18 -14.35
C ASN A 114 -12.34 -5.14 -13.61
N LEU A 115 -12.85 -6.26 -13.10
CA LEU A 115 -12.09 -7.25 -12.34
C LEU A 115 -11.60 -8.41 -13.20
N HIS A 116 -12.08 -8.55 -14.43
CA HIS A 116 -11.78 -9.69 -15.30
C HIS A 116 -10.27 -9.89 -15.52
N CYS A 117 -9.49 -8.82 -15.55
CA CYS A 117 -8.03 -8.88 -15.69
C CYS A 117 -7.35 -9.61 -14.52
N LEU A 118 -7.93 -9.58 -13.33
CA LEU A 118 -7.40 -10.23 -12.13
C LEU A 118 -7.59 -11.76 -12.16
N VAL A 119 -8.45 -12.30 -13.04
CA VAL A 119 -8.66 -13.76 -13.17
C VAL A 119 -7.36 -14.48 -13.56
N THR A 120 -6.44 -13.75 -14.19
CA THR A 120 -5.10 -14.24 -14.53
C THR A 120 -4.23 -14.52 -13.29
N LEU A 121 -4.54 -13.92 -12.14
CA LEU A 121 -3.79 -14.03 -10.89
C LEU A 121 -4.14 -15.32 -10.14
N ARG A 122 -3.57 -16.44 -10.59
CA ARG A 122 -3.89 -17.79 -10.07
C ARG A 122 -3.60 -18.00 -8.58
N LYS A 123 -2.73 -17.17 -7.99
CA LYS A 123 -2.37 -17.21 -6.56
C LYS A 123 -3.25 -16.32 -5.69
N LEU A 124 -4.20 -15.59 -6.27
CA LEU A 124 -5.06 -14.68 -5.52
C LEU A 124 -6.01 -15.49 -4.61
N GLU A 125 -5.84 -15.35 -3.29
CA GLU A 125 -6.60 -16.08 -2.29
C GLU A 125 -7.56 -15.17 -1.51
N ASN A 126 -7.24 -13.88 -1.40
CA ASN A 126 -7.99 -12.94 -0.58
C ASN A 126 -8.23 -11.65 -1.36
N ILE A 127 -9.50 -11.31 -1.61
CA ILE A 127 -9.88 -10.04 -2.24
C ILE A 127 -10.86 -9.28 -1.35
N ARG A 128 -10.67 -7.97 -1.26
CA ARG A 128 -11.57 -7.07 -0.54
C ARG A 128 -11.93 -5.89 -1.43
N LEU A 129 -13.19 -5.81 -1.85
CA LEU A 129 -13.77 -4.65 -2.55
C LEU A 129 -14.69 -3.84 -1.63
N LYS A 130 -15.10 -4.41 -0.49
CA LYS A 130 -15.86 -3.74 0.56
C LYS A 130 -15.23 -4.02 1.93
N ASP A 131 -15.14 -2.99 2.75
CA ASP A 131 -14.71 -3.08 4.15
C ASP A 131 -15.74 -2.33 5.03
N ASN A 132 -16.51 -3.10 5.81
CA ASN A 132 -17.51 -2.53 6.71
C ASN A 132 -16.87 -1.80 7.90
N THR A 133 -15.64 -2.12 8.26
CA THR A 133 -14.92 -1.54 9.43
C THR A 133 -14.71 -0.04 9.26
N TYR A 134 -14.34 0.37 8.05
CA TYR A 134 -14.08 1.77 7.69
C TYR A 134 -15.17 2.34 6.78
N ASN A 135 -16.28 1.61 6.60
CA ASN A 135 -17.34 1.94 5.66
C ASN A 135 -16.84 2.25 4.23
N TYR A 136 -15.83 1.50 3.80
CA TYR A 136 -15.27 1.59 2.46
C TYR A 136 -15.99 0.62 1.53
N SER A 137 -16.52 1.13 0.42
CA SER A 137 -17.23 0.31 -0.56
C SER A 137 -16.94 0.81 -1.96
N ASN A 138 -16.82 -0.12 -2.91
CA ASN A 138 -16.87 0.20 -4.32
C ASN A 138 -18.33 0.27 -4.82
N PRO A 139 -18.62 1.04 -5.89
CA PRO A 139 -19.94 1.04 -6.50
C PRO A 139 -20.44 -0.35 -6.94
N VAL A 140 -19.54 -1.23 -7.42
CA VAL A 140 -19.88 -2.62 -7.82
C VAL A 140 -20.54 -3.41 -6.68
N CYS A 141 -20.17 -3.15 -5.43
CA CYS A 141 -20.71 -3.86 -4.26
C CYS A 141 -22.18 -3.54 -3.96
N ARG A 142 -22.78 -2.55 -4.64
CA ARG A 142 -24.22 -2.24 -4.51
C ARG A 142 -25.10 -3.18 -5.33
N ASN A 143 -24.52 -3.88 -6.32
CA ASN A 143 -25.27 -4.85 -7.11
C ASN A 143 -25.55 -6.10 -6.27
N ALA A 144 -26.80 -6.57 -6.25
CA ALA A 144 -27.18 -7.79 -5.54
C ALA A 144 -26.45 -9.05 -6.04
N SER A 145 -26.11 -9.10 -7.34
CA SER A 145 -25.37 -10.23 -7.92
C SER A 145 -23.86 -10.16 -7.71
N TYR A 146 -23.33 -9.03 -7.21
CA TYR A 146 -21.88 -8.78 -7.05
C TYR A 146 -21.14 -9.97 -6.45
N ARG A 147 -21.63 -10.46 -5.32
CA ARG A 147 -20.96 -11.53 -4.57
C ARG A 147 -20.93 -12.83 -5.38
N ALA A 148 -22.06 -13.24 -5.94
CA ALA A 148 -22.16 -14.45 -6.75
C ALA A 148 -21.24 -14.37 -7.98
N THR A 149 -21.30 -13.25 -8.72
CA THR A 149 -20.49 -13.04 -9.92
C THR A 149 -18.99 -13.03 -9.61
N VAL A 150 -18.55 -12.44 -8.50
CA VAL A 150 -17.13 -12.46 -8.09
C VAL A 150 -16.71 -13.88 -7.71
N LEU A 151 -17.53 -14.65 -7.00
CA LEU A 151 -17.18 -16.02 -6.64
C LEU A 151 -17.11 -16.96 -7.85
N GLU A 152 -18.00 -16.78 -8.82
CA GLU A 152 -17.93 -17.48 -10.11
C GLU A 152 -16.68 -17.11 -10.90
N MET A 153 -16.27 -15.84 -10.86
CA MET A 153 -15.08 -15.33 -11.55
C MET A 153 -13.77 -15.80 -10.91
N PHE A 154 -13.74 -15.98 -9.59
CA PHE A 154 -12.54 -16.34 -8.81
C PHE A 154 -12.74 -17.64 -8.00
N PRO A 155 -12.71 -18.82 -8.64
CA PRO A 155 -13.07 -20.08 -7.98
C PRO A 155 -12.09 -20.53 -6.88
N ASN A 156 -10.85 -20.01 -6.89
CA ASN A 156 -9.81 -20.39 -5.93
C ASN A 156 -9.74 -19.45 -4.72
N ILE A 157 -10.62 -18.45 -4.63
CA ILE A 157 -10.56 -17.47 -3.57
C ILE A 157 -11.02 -18.07 -2.24
N LYS A 158 -10.30 -17.74 -1.16
CA LYS A 158 -10.58 -18.24 0.19
C LYS A 158 -11.39 -17.25 1.01
N VAL A 159 -11.17 -15.96 0.80
CA VAL A 159 -11.82 -14.87 1.53
C VAL A 159 -12.26 -13.76 0.57
N LEU A 160 -13.52 -13.36 0.68
CA LEU A 160 -14.12 -12.23 -0.05
C LEU A 160 -14.66 -11.22 0.96
N ASP A 161 -14.20 -9.98 0.88
CA ASP A 161 -14.62 -8.86 1.74
C ASP A 161 -14.40 -9.09 3.26
N GLY A 162 -13.50 -10.03 3.59
CA GLY A 162 -13.23 -10.47 4.97
C GLY A 162 -14.12 -11.63 5.43
N GLU A 163 -15.06 -12.08 4.61
CA GLU A 163 -15.83 -13.30 4.86
C GLU A 163 -15.13 -14.50 4.21
N ARG A 164 -14.96 -15.59 4.96
CA ARG A 164 -14.43 -16.85 4.42
C ARG A 164 -15.48 -17.48 3.51
N VAL A 165 -15.06 -17.92 2.31
CA VAL A 165 -15.96 -18.50 1.29
C VAL A 165 -15.65 -19.96 0.95
N VAL A 166 -14.64 -20.55 1.59
CA VAL A 166 -14.29 -21.96 1.42
C VAL A 166 -14.22 -22.71 2.77
N GLY A 167 -14.68 -23.96 2.78
CA GLY A 167 -14.57 -24.93 3.88
C GLY A 167 -15.78 -24.98 4.83
N ARG A 168 -15.93 -26.06 5.60
CA ARG A 168 -17.14 -26.39 6.40
C ARG A 168 -17.73 -25.26 7.27
N GLY A 169 -16.92 -24.29 7.70
CA GLY A 169 -17.38 -23.13 8.47
C GLY A 169 -18.02 -22.02 7.61
N SER A 170 -17.64 -21.87 6.34
CA SER A 170 -18.30 -20.93 5.41
C SER A 170 -19.67 -21.45 5.00
N ASP A 171 -19.84 -22.77 4.83
CA ASP A 171 -21.13 -23.37 4.46
C ASP A 171 -22.16 -23.18 5.58
N LEU A 172 -21.73 -23.38 6.84
CA LEU A 172 -22.58 -23.13 8.00
C LEU A 172 -22.91 -21.65 8.17
N TYR A 173 -21.93 -20.76 7.99
CA TYR A 173 -22.14 -19.32 8.06
C TYR A 173 -23.05 -18.82 6.92
N GLN A 174 -22.85 -19.33 5.70
CA GLN A 174 -23.67 -18.99 4.55
C GLN A 174 -25.10 -19.52 4.74
N LEU A 175 -25.27 -20.74 5.26
CA LEU A 175 -26.58 -21.26 5.63
C LEU A 175 -27.27 -20.39 6.69
N CYS A 176 -26.55 -19.98 7.75
CA CYS A 176 -27.09 -19.08 8.76
C CYS A 176 -27.49 -17.71 8.16
N LYS A 177 -26.67 -17.17 7.25
CA LYS A 177 -26.94 -15.89 6.58
C LYS A 177 -28.15 -15.99 5.64
N ASP A 178 -28.25 -17.08 4.88
CA ASP A 178 -29.38 -17.34 3.99
C ASP A 178 -30.68 -17.50 4.80
N ILE A 179 -30.61 -18.16 5.97
CA ILE A 179 -31.72 -18.23 6.94
C ILE A 179 -32.08 -16.82 7.45
N ASP A 180 -31.11 -16.02 7.87
CA ASP A 180 -31.36 -14.65 8.35
C ASP A 180 -31.99 -13.76 7.28
N ASP A 181 -31.53 -13.85 6.03
CA ASP A 181 -32.05 -13.08 4.90
C ASP A 181 -33.46 -13.57 4.51
N THR A 182 -33.75 -14.87 4.64
CA THR A 182 -35.09 -15.45 4.47
C THR A 182 -36.05 -14.94 5.56
N ILE A 183 -35.60 -14.92 6.82
CA ILE A 183 -36.38 -14.40 7.96
C ILE A 183 -36.66 -12.91 7.80
N LYS A 184 -35.69 -12.12 7.31
CA LYS A 184 -35.88 -10.69 7.01
C LYS A 184 -36.83 -10.44 5.84
N GLY A 185 -36.93 -11.37 4.90
CA GLY A 185 -37.81 -11.29 3.72
C GLY A 185 -39.29 -11.53 4.01
N GLU A 186 -39.63 -12.28 5.07
CA GLU A 186 -41.01 -12.71 5.33
C GLU A 186 -41.72 -11.96 6.47
N SER A 187 -41.04 -11.13 7.26
CA SER A 187 -41.68 -10.40 8.37
C SER A 187 -41.04 -9.05 8.64
N GLY A 188 -41.80 -7.98 8.41
CA GLY A 188 -41.43 -6.64 8.85
C GLY A 188 -41.24 -6.57 10.36
N SER A 189 -40.20 -5.85 10.78
CA SER A 189 -39.92 -5.34 12.14
C SER A 189 -40.09 -6.34 13.31
N TYR A 190 -38.98 -6.85 13.82
CA TYR A 190 -38.86 -7.16 15.24
C TYR A 190 -37.94 -6.16 15.94
N LYS A 191 -38.57 -5.34 16.78
CA LYS A 191 -37.92 -4.54 17.82
C LYS A 191 -37.66 -5.44 19.04
N ASN A 192 -36.55 -5.12 19.71
CA ASN A 192 -36.14 -5.50 21.07
C ASN A 192 -35.37 -6.81 21.24
N GLY A 193 -34.07 -6.65 21.46
CA GLY A 193 -33.24 -7.61 22.17
C GLY A 193 -31.80 -7.58 21.70
N GLN A 194 -31.10 -6.46 21.98
CA GLN A 194 -29.64 -6.30 21.86
C GLN A 194 -29.05 -6.79 20.52
N LEU A 195 -28.70 -5.85 19.64
CA LEU A 195 -27.74 -6.15 18.58
C LEU A 195 -26.60 -6.93 19.24
N VAL A 196 -26.43 -8.20 18.88
CA VAL A 196 -25.15 -8.86 19.12
C VAL A 196 -24.19 -7.93 18.41
N GLU A 197 -23.39 -7.20 19.19
CA GLU A 197 -22.30 -6.40 18.67
C GLU A 197 -21.55 -7.36 17.77
N HIS A 198 -21.74 -7.21 16.46
CA HIS A 198 -21.02 -7.99 15.48
C HIS A 198 -19.56 -7.80 15.88
N PRO A 199 -18.80 -8.87 16.16
CA PRO A 199 -17.41 -8.70 16.54
C PRO A 199 -16.79 -7.86 15.45
N ASP A 200 -16.32 -6.67 15.84
CA ASP A 200 -15.86 -5.63 14.93
C ASP A 200 -15.12 -6.30 13.78
N CYS A 201 -15.58 -6.08 12.54
CA CYS A 201 -14.92 -6.66 11.38
C CYS A 201 -13.44 -6.37 11.52
N LYS A 202 -12.62 -7.42 11.68
CA LYS A 202 -11.21 -7.22 11.98
C LYS A 202 -10.57 -6.44 10.82
N PRO A 203 -9.67 -5.48 11.10
CA PRO A 203 -8.94 -4.78 10.07
C PRO A 203 -8.28 -5.80 9.14
N TRP A 204 -8.21 -5.48 7.84
CA TRP A 204 -7.75 -6.40 6.79
C TRP A 204 -6.43 -7.11 7.14
N VAL A 205 -5.55 -6.39 7.82
CA VAL A 205 -4.39 -6.91 8.54
C VAL A 205 -4.21 -6.10 9.83
N GLU A 206 -3.56 -6.68 10.84
CA GLU A 206 -3.18 -5.95 12.06
C GLU A 206 -2.23 -4.79 11.72
N ASP A 207 -2.26 -3.69 12.48
CA ASP A 207 -1.38 -2.53 12.19
C ASP A 207 0.12 -2.90 12.24
N SER A 208 0.47 -3.88 13.09
CA SER A 208 1.80 -4.47 13.22
C SER A 208 2.20 -5.39 12.05
N TYR A 209 1.27 -5.76 11.18
CA TYR A 209 1.55 -6.60 10.00
C TYR A 209 2.52 -5.93 9.02
N TRP A 210 2.40 -4.60 8.93
CA TRP A 210 3.25 -3.75 8.09
C TRP A 210 4.54 -3.30 8.79
N GLU A 211 4.68 -3.61 10.07
CA GLU A 211 5.90 -3.35 10.80
C GLU A 211 6.90 -4.45 10.46
N ILE A 212 8.13 -4.05 10.16
CA ILE A 212 9.24 -5.00 10.07
C ILE A 212 9.38 -5.60 11.46
N LYS A 213 8.97 -6.86 11.62
CA LYS A 213 9.28 -7.64 12.82
C LYS A 213 10.80 -7.78 12.87
N ARG A 214 11.45 -6.81 13.51
CA ARG A 214 12.85 -6.94 13.89
C ARG A 214 12.90 -8.21 14.73
N SER A 215 13.59 -9.22 14.22
CA SER A 215 13.92 -10.36 15.04
C SER A 215 14.59 -9.80 16.29
N ASN A 216 14.08 -10.15 17.48
CA ASN A 216 14.70 -9.84 18.79
C ASN A 216 16.02 -10.63 18.93
N ASN A 217 16.89 -10.52 17.94
CA ASN A 217 18.16 -11.16 17.89
C ASN A 217 19.16 -10.02 18.07
N ALA A 218 19.63 -9.84 19.30
CA ALA A 218 20.50 -8.74 19.68
C ALA A 218 21.73 -8.63 18.76
N ILE A 219 22.17 -9.75 18.19
CA ILE A 219 23.25 -9.81 17.20
C ILE A 219 22.87 -9.09 15.89
N ILE A 220 21.63 -9.29 15.43
CA ILE A 220 21.11 -8.66 14.22
C ILE A 220 20.86 -7.17 14.47
N GLU A 221 20.29 -6.78 15.62
CA GLU A 221 20.12 -5.36 15.97
C GLU A 221 21.45 -4.62 16.10
N GLU A 222 22.45 -5.24 16.75
CA GLU A 222 23.78 -4.65 16.88
C GLU A 222 24.49 -4.58 15.52
N ALA A 223 24.33 -5.58 14.66
CA ALA A 223 24.84 -5.53 13.28
C ALA A 223 24.15 -4.43 12.45
N TYR A 224 22.82 -4.27 12.57
CA TYR A 224 22.08 -3.19 11.92
C TYR A 224 22.50 -1.82 12.44
N LYS A 225 22.72 -1.70 13.76
CA LYS A 225 23.17 -0.44 14.38
C LYS A 225 24.56 -0.08 13.89
N GLN A 226 25.51 -1.02 13.95
CA GLN A 226 26.87 -0.82 13.44
C GLN A 226 26.88 -0.49 11.95
N PHE A 227 26.04 -1.17 11.16
CA PHE A 227 25.90 -0.85 9.74
C PHE A 227 25.35 0.57 9.52
N ASN A 228 24.29 0.96 10.24
CA ASN A 228 23.73 2.31 10.13
C ASN A 228 24.69 3.40 10.61
N ASP A 229 25.48 3.14 11.65
CA ASP A 229 26.51 4.06 12.15
C ASP A 229 27.60 4.26 11.10
N VAL A 230 28.09 3.18 10.47
CA VAL A 230 29.05 3.24 9.36
C VAL A 230 28.48 4.01 8.17
N LEU A 231 27.21 3.79 7.84
CA LEU A 231 26.54 4.51 6.78
C LEU A 231 26.37 6.01 7.07
N HIS A 232 26.13 6.35 8.33
CA HIS A 232 26.08 7.74 8.78
C HIS A 232 27.46 8.41 8.61
N GLU A 233 28.53 7.73 9.01
CA GLU A 233 29.90 8.21 8.79
C GLU A 233 30.22 8.35 7.30
N CYS A 234 29.86 7.40 6.46
CA CYS A 234 30.04 7.49 5.01
C CYS A 234 29.31 8.70 4.42
N ARG A 235 28.08 8.99 4.86
CA ARG A 235 27.32 10.17 4.43
C ARG A 235 27.99 11.48 4.88
N LEU A 236 28.50 11.52 6.11
CA LEU A 236 29.25 12.69 6.63
C LEU A 236 30.53 12.92 5.83
N LEU A 237 31.28 11.85 5.53
CA LEU A 237 32.48 11.90 4.71
C LEU A 237 32.18 12.35 3.29
N ASN A 238 31.11 11.84 2.67
CA ASN A 238 30.70 12.25 1.34
C ASN A 238 30.33 13.75 1.32
N ASN A 239 29.54 14.21 2.30
CA ASN A 239 29.18 15.63 2.42
C ASN A 239 30.41 16.53 2.61
N ARG A 240 31.37 16.10 3.43
CA ARG A 240 32.65 16.80 3.60
C ARG A 240 33.44 16.85 2.30
N ALA A 241 33.52 15.73 1.58
CA ALA A 241 34.19 15.66 0.28
C ALA A 241 33.53 16.59 -0.74
N THR A 242 32.20 16.59 -0.86
CA THR A 242 31.46 17.52 -1.73
C THR A 242 31.70 18.97 -1.34
N HIS A 243 31.74 19.28 -0.04
CA HIS A 243 32.04 20.62 0.43
C HIS A 243 33.46 21.06 0.03
N VAL A 244 34.46 20.21 0.25
CA VAL A 244 35.85 20.49 -0.14
C VAL A 244 35.97 20.68 -1.65
N ILE A 245 35.34 19.81 -2.46
CA ILE A 245 35.30 19.93 -3.92
C ILE A 245 34.73 21.30 -4.32
N SER A 246 33.57 21.67 -3.78
CA SER A 246 32.94 22.95 -4.09
C SER A 246 33.78 24.17 -3.68
N GLN A 247 34.50 24.09 -2.56
CA GLN A 247 35.43 25.14 -2.13
C GLN A 247 36.64 25.24 -3.08
N THR A 248 37.21 24.10 -3.46
CA THR A 248 38.34 24.07 -4.41
C THR A 248 37.94 24.60 -5.78
N GLU A 249 36.76 24.24 -6.29
CA GLU A 249 36.23 24.76 -7.56
C GLU A 249 36.03 26.27 -7.53
N ARG A 250 35.46 26.82 -6.43
CA ARG A 250 35.34 28.27 -6.24
C ARG A 250 36.70 28.97 -6.22
N SER A 251 37.67 28.39 -5.49
CA SER A 251 39.03 28.96 -5.42
C SER A 251 39.78 28.91 -6.76
N MET A 252 39.56 27.85 -7.56
CA MET A 252 40.14 27.73 -8.90
C MET A 252 39.47 28.65 -9.91
N SER A 253 38.16 28.89 -9.77
CA SER A 253 37.42 29.84 -10.60
C SER A 253 37.86 31.29 -10.34
N LEU A 254 38.09 31.66 -9.07
CA LEU A 254 38.65 32.97 -8.69
C LEU A 254 40.07 33.20 -9.21
N LYS A 255 40.89 32.15 -9.32
CA LYS A 255 42.25 32.23 -9.90
C LYS A 255 42.26 32.35 -11.44
N LYS A 256 41.15 32.06 -12.12
CA LYS A 256 41.02 32.15 -13.58
C LYS A 256 40.49 33.50 -14.09
N GLN A 257 40.17 34.45 -13.20
CA GLN A 257 39.81 35.80 -13.64
C GLN A 257 41.06 36.56 -14.12
N PRO A 258 41.10 37.08 -15.36
CA PRO A 258 42.24 37.83 -15.85
C PRO A 258 42.40 39.13 -15.05
N LYS A 259 43.63 39.42 -14.61
CA LYS A 259 43.97 40.69 -13.96
C LYS A 259 43.66 41.82 -14.94
N GLN A 260 42.59 42.58 -14.70
CA GLN A 260 42.40 43.88 -15.34
C GLN A 260 43.49 44.80 -14.82
N TYR A 261 44.53 45.00 -15.61
CA TYR A 261 45.47 46.10 -15.42
C TYR A 261 44.76 47.38 -15.87
N ALA A 262 44.47 48.27 -14.93
CA ALA A 262 44.00 49.61 -15.21
C ALA A 262 45.16 50.45 -15.78
N LEU A 263 44.93 51.06 -16.94
CA LEU A 263 45.68 52.18 -17.50
C LEU A 263 44.70 53.32 -17.73
#